data_AF-A0A498P201-F1
#
_entry.id   AF-A0A498P201-F1
#
_cell.length_a   1.000
_cell.length_b   1.000
_cell.length_c   1.000
_cell.angle_alpha   90.00
_cell.angle_beta   90.00
_cell.angle_gamma   90.00
#
_symmetry.space_group_name_H-M   'P 1'
#
loop_
_entity.id
_entity.type
_entity.pdbx_description
1 polymer ?
#
loop_
_entity_poly.entity_id
_entity_poly.type
_entity_poly.pdbx_seq_one_letter_code
_entity_poly.pdbx_strand_id
1 'polypeptide(L)'
;MSLTPTRLFPSRLSQTSLITSQLPVVIKRMRKSNNRCALHIPGCSRRLLTEVALLLMLRRPPVCPYIIEMYEWFDRPLIFSLVLEFPQPCVTLQEFNRDSRGLTEPIARGFMQQSITVLSTRGLLQTPILRRASALGITLYMMVNMRPPFSSVREILQACIYIWKADISMACCDLIYQCLDCSPVKQLTFTQILQHKWFESPE
;
A
#
# COMPACT_ATOMS: atom_id res chain seq x y z
N MET A 1 0.94 -8.83 -36.42
CA MET A 1 0.45 -9.96 -35.58
C MET A 1 0.45 -9.52 -34.13
N SER A 2 -0.72 -9.14 -33.60
CA SER A 2 -0.88 -8.68 -32.22
C SER A 2 -0.90 -9.89 -31.28
N LEU A 3 0.18 -10.11 -30.54
CA LEU A 3 0.19 -11.05 -29.43
C LEU A 3 -0.68 -10.47 -28.31
N THR A 4 -1.92 -10.93 -28.20
CA THR A 4 -2.70 -10.78 -26.97
C THR A 4 -1.92 -11.45 -25.83
N PRO A 5 -1.64 -10.77 -24.70
CA PRO A 5 -1.02 -11.40 -23.55
C PRO A 5 -2.10 -12.20 -22.81
N THR A 6 -2.53 -13.30 -23.42
CA THR A 6 -3.52 -14.20 -22.83
C THR A 6 -2.81 -15.03 -21.76
N ARG A 7 -3.06 -14.67 -20.49
CA ARG A 7 -2.98 -15.52 -19.28
C ARG A 7 -1.59 -16.06 -18.89
N LEU A 8 -0.74 -15.18 -18.37
CA LEU A 8 0.38 -15.61 -17.51
C LEU A 8 -0.08 -16.10 -16.13
N PHE A 9 -1.31 -15.78 -15.74
CA PHE A 9 -1.98 -16.32 -14.57
C PHE A 9 -3.45 -16.53 -14.94
N PRO A 10 -4.06 -17.68 -14.61
CA PRO A 10 -5.49 -17.86 -14.82
C PRO A 10 -6.23 -16.85 -13.93
N SER A 11 -6.95 -15.92 -14.55
CA SER A 11 -8.00 -15.19 -13.87
C SER A 11 -9.04 -16.22 -13.39
N ARG A 12 -9.56 -16.10 -12.16
CA ARG A 12 -10.70 -16.93 -11.72
C ARG A 12 -11.95 -16.68 -12.58
N LEU A 13 -11.98 -15.56 -13.28
CA LEU A 13 -13.08 -15.09 -14.11
C LEU A 13 -12.56 -14.78 -15.54
N SER A 14 -13.18 -15.35 -16.56
CA SER A 14 -13.03 -14.93 -17.97
C SER A 14 -13.71 -13.56 -18.21
N GLN A 15 -13.33 -12.84 -19.27
CA GLN A 15 -13.98 -11.59 -19.69
C GLN A 15 -15.52 -11.70 -19.76
N THR A 16 -16.02 -12.81 -20.31
CA THR A 16 -17.45 -13.11 -20.36
C THR A 16 -18.05 -13.28 -18.97
N SER A 17 -17.35 -13.92 -18.03
CA SER A 17 -17.84 -14.13 -16.66
C SER A 17 -17.86 -12.86 -15.80
N LEU A 18 -16.98 -11.88 -16.06
CA LEU A 18 -17.02 -10.57 -15.38
C LEU A 18 -18.25 -9.76 -15.80
N ILE A 19 -18.60 -9.80 -17.10
CA ILE A 19 -19.77 -9.09 -17.63
C ILE A 19 -21.08 -9.71 -17.12
N THR A 20 -21.13 -11.04 -16.98
CA THR A 20 -22.34 -11.74 -16.49
C THR A 20 -22.52 -11.71 -14.98
N SER A 21 -21.46 -11.46 -14.20
CA SER A 21 -21.49 -11.56 -12.72
C SER A 21 -21.94 -10.28 -12.01
N GLN A 22 -22.20 -9.18 -12.73
CA GLN A 22 -22.62 -7.88 -12.17
C GLN A 22 -21.75 -7.38 -10.99
N LEU A 23 -20.48 -7.77 -10.94
CA LEU A 23 -19.58 -7.35 -9.86
C LEU A 23 -19.23 -5.85 -9.99
N PRO A 24 -19.23 -5.09 -8.88
CA PRO A 24 -18.76 -3.72 -8.89
C PRO A 24 -17.25 -3.68 -9.15
N VAL A 25 -16.81 -2.81 -10.08
CA VAL A 25 -15.41 -2.71 -10.51
C VAL A 25 -14.94 -1.27 -10.62
N VAL A 26 -13.62 -1.07 -10.44
CA VAL A 26 -12.91 0.17 -10.77
C VAL A 26 -12.04 -0.06 -12.00
N ILE A 27 -12.04 0.88 -12.95
CA ILE A 27 -11.15 0.86 -14.10
C ILE A 27 -10.08 1.96 -13.96
N LYS A 28 -8.85 1.57 -13.61
CA LYS A 28 -7.71 2.49 -13.48
C LYS A 28 -6.96 2.61 -14.80
N ARG A 29 -6.80 3.85 -15.31
CA ARG A 29 -6.09 4.14 -16.58
C ARG A 29 -4.76 4.85 -16.31
N MET A 30 -3.67 4.36 -16.91
CA MET A 30 -2.32 4.91 -16.71
C MET A 30 -1.63 5.19 -18.05
N ARG A 31 -1.05 6.37 -18.24
CA ARG A 31 -0.34 6.75 -19.50
C ARG A 31 1.06 6.15 -19.57
N LYS A 32 1.43 5.59 -20.72
CA LYS A 32 2.74 4.95 -20.92
C LYS A 32 3.93 5.90 -20.88
N SER A 33 3.76 7.14 -21.32
CA SER A 33 4.82 8.17 -21.34
C SER A 33 5.42 8.49 -19.96
N ASN A 34 4.66 8.23 -18.89
CA ASN A 34 5.04 8.57 -17.51
C ASN A 34 5.58 7.34 -16.74
N ASN A 35 5.55 6.15 -17.34
CA ASN A 35 5.79 4.90 -16.64
C ASN A 35 7.21 4.38 -16.87
N ARG A 36 8.18 5.00 -16.19
CA ARG A 36 9.61 4.65 -16.30
C ARG A 36 9.99 3.33 -15.60
N CYS A 37 9.11 2.76 -14.78
CA CYS A 37 9.44 1.60 -13.94
C CYS A 37 8.65 0.36 -14.39
N ALA A 38 9.32 -0.51 -15.14
CA ALA A 38 8.83 -1.83 -15.49
C ALA A 38 9.63 -2.88 -14.69
N LEU A 39 8.92 -3.81 -14.06
CA LEU A 39 9.50 -4.89 -13.25
C LEU A 39 9.49 -6.20 -14.03
N HIS A 40 10.53 -7.00 -13.78
CA HIS A 40 10.58 -8.38 -14.25
C HIS A 40 9.91 -9.28 -13.21
N ILE A 41 9.00 -10.16 -13.64
CA ILE A 41 8.38 -11.15 -12.77
C ILE A 41 8.98 -12.52 -13.12
N PRO A 42 9.40 -13.33 -12.13
CA PRO A 42 9.80 -14.71 -12.38
C PRO A 42 8.72 -15.49 -13.14
N GLY A 43 9.09 -16.04 -14.30
CA GLY A 43 8.17 -16.75 -15.21
C GLY A 43 7.53 -15.87 -16.31
N CYS A 44 7.82 -14.56 -16.35
CA CYS A 44 7.37 -13.68 -17.42
C CYS A 44 8.57 -13.16 -18.21
N SER A 45 8.60 -13.42 -19.53
CA SER A 45 9.66 -12.95 -20.43
C SER A 45 9.61 -11.44 -20.70
N ARG A 46 8.48 -10.78 -20.40
CA ARG A 46 8.27 -9.36 -20.64
C ARG A 46 8.30 -8.58 -19.33
N ARG A 47 8.92 -7.40 -19.35
CA ARG A 47 8.78 -6.46 -18.24
C ARG A 47 7.35 -5.95 -18.20
N LEU A 48 6.75 -6.00 -17.02
CA LEU A 48 5.39 -5.52 -16.78
C LEU A 48 5.45 -4.21 -16.02
N LEU A 49 4.44 -3.37 -16.20
CA LEU A 49 4.31 -2.15 -15.40
C LEU A 49 4.34 -2.52 -13.91
N THR A 50 5.09 -1.75 -13.11
CA THR A 50 5.31 -2.05 -11.68
C THR A 50 4.02 -2.42 -10.95
N GLU A 51 2.96 -1.63 -11.08
CA GLU A 51 1.67 -1.91 -10.42
C GLU A 51 1.05 -3.25 -10.86
N VAL A 52 1.04 -3.55 -12.16
CA VAL A 52 0.55 -4.84 -12.69
C VAL A 52 1.40 -5.97 -12.14
N ALA A 53 2.73 -5.79 -12.10
CA ALA A 53 3.63 -6.81 -11.60
C ALA A 53 3.42 -7.11 -10.12
N LEU A 54 3.30 -6.08 -9.29
CA LEU A 54 3.05 -6.21 -7.86
C LEU A 54 1.71 -6.89 -7.58
N LEU A 55 0.63 -6.47 -8.26
CA LEU A 55 -0.70 -7.06 -8.09
C LEU A 55 -0.72 -8.53 -8.53
N LEU A 56 -0.01 -8.91 -9.59
CA LEU A 56 0.13 -10.32 -9.98
C LEU A 56 0.93 -11.15 -8.97
N MET A 57 1.99 -10.58 -8.39
CA MET A 57 2.78 -11.25 -7.36
C MET A 57 1.96 -11.49 -6.08
N LEU A 58 1.16 -10.51 -5.66
CA LEU A 58 0.31 -10.58 -4.47
C LEU A 58 -0.90 -11.52 -4.60
N ARG A 59 -1.27 -11.91 -5.83
CA ARG A 59 -2.31 -12.92 -6.10
C ARG A 59 -1.86 -14.36 -5.86
N ARG A 60 -0.57 -14.61 -5.65
CA ARG A 60 -0.05 -15.97 -5.42
C ARG A 60 -0.30 -16.39 -3.96
N PRO A 61 -0.70 -17.65 -3.69
CA PRO A 61 -0.86 -18.13 -2.33
C PRO A 61 0.41 -17.96 -1.47
N PRO A 62 0.28 -17.56 -0.18
CA PRO A 62 -0.97 -17.19 0.50
C PRO A 62 -1.49 -15.82 0.01
N VAL A 63 -2.78 -15.74 -0.31
CA VAL A 63 -3.42 -14.51 -0.80
C VAL A 63 -3.75 -13.61 0.40
N CYS A 64 -3.35 -12.34 0.33
CA CYS A 64 -3.69 -11.35 1.35
C CYS A 64 -5.10 -10.77 1.09
N PRO A 65 -6.06 -10.89 2.03
CA PRO A 65 -7.43 -10.41 1.82
C PRO A 65 -7.56 -8.88 1.86
N TYR A 66 -6.51 -8.16 2.29
CA TYR A 66 -6.51 -6.70 2.37
C TYR A 66 -6.02 -6.02 1.08
N ILE A 67 -5.67 -6.79 0.05
CA ILE A 67 -5.26 -6.27 -1.25
C ILE A 67 -6.42 -6.37 -2.23
N ILE A 68 -6.76 -5.24 -2.84
CA ILE A 68 -7.76 -5.15 -3.90
C ILE A 68 -7.43 -6.12 -5.04
N GLU A 69 -8.39 -6.94 -5.43
CA GLU A 69 -8.13 -7.94 -6.46
C GLU A 69 -8.10 -7.30 -7.87
N MET A 70 -7.02 -7.52 -8.62
CA MET A 70 -6.97 -7.14 -10.04
C MET A 70 -7.51 -8.27 -10.91
N TYR A 71 -8.73 -8.15 -11.40
CA TYR A 71 -9.33 -9.18 -12.25
C TYR A 71 -8.67 -9.29 -13.62
N GLU A 72 -8.40 -8.15 -14.27
CA GLU A 72 -7.82 -8.12 -15.61
C GLU A 72 -7.04 -6.82 -15.88
N TRP A 73 -6.17 -6.84 -16.89
CA TRP A 73 -5.48 -5.65 -17.37
C TRP A 73 -5.29 -5.68 -18.89
N PHE A 74 -5.28 -4.50 -19.50
CA PHE A 74 -5.17 -4.29 -20.93
C PHE A 74 -3.98 -3.41 -21.27
N ASP A 75 -3.23 -3.84 -22.29
CA ASP A 75 -2.10 -3.11 -22.85
C ASP A 75 -2.51 -2.44 -24.16
N ARG A 76 -2.78 -1.11 -24.13
CA ARG A 76 -3.14 -0.32 -25.32
C ARG A 76 -2.01 0.64 -25.71
N PRO A 77 -1.91 1.11 -26.97
CA PRO A 77 -0.76 1.88 -27.45
C PRO A 77 -0.33 3.07 -26.58
N LEU A 78 -1.25 3.77 -25.93
CA LEU A 78 -0.96 4.96 -25.11
C LEU A 78 -1.22 4.76 -23.61
N ILE A 79 -2.05 3.79 -23.25
CA ILE A 79 -2.52 3.60 -21.87
C ILE A 79 -2.49 2.13 -21.46
N PHE A 80 -2.23 1.88 -20.19
CA PHE A 80 -2.63 0.66 -19.50
C PHE A 80 -3.99 0.85 -18.86
N SER A 81 -4.85 -0.17 -18.90
CA SER A 81 -6.15 -0.18 -18.18
C SER A 81 -6.18 -1.38 -17.24
N LEU A 82 -6.44 -1.19 -15.96
CA LEU A 82 -6.59 -2.25 -14.96
C LEU A 82 -8.05 -2.30 -14.53
N VAL A 83 -8.62 -3.50 -14.49
CA VAL A 83 -9.94 -3.79 -13.94
C VAL A 83 -9.73 -4.36 -12.54
N LEU A 84 -10.13 -3.59 -11.54
CA LEU A 84 -9.94 -3.87 -10.12
C LEU A 84 -11.30 -4.12 -9.47
N GLU A 85 -11.31 -4.93 -8.42
CA GLU A 85 -12.41 -5.03 -7.46
C GLU A 85 -12.83 -3.63 -6.97
N PHE A 86 -14.12 -3.44 -6.71
CA PHE A 86 -14.61 -2.27 -6.00
C PHE A 86 -15.40 -2.70 -4.77
N PRO A 87 -14.78 -2.77 -3.58
CA PRO A 87 -15.51 -3.11 -2.36
C PRO A 87 -16.59 -2.06 -2.11
N GLN A 88 -17.77 -2.46 -1.64
CA GLN A 88 -18.86 -1.54 -1.32
C GLN A 88 -19.42 -1.79 0.08
N PRO A 89 -19.56 -0.74 0.92
CA PRO A 89 -19.14 0.65 0.68
C PRO A 89 -17.60 0.80 0.71
N CYS A 90 -17.05 1.74 -0.05
CA CYS A 90 -15.62 2.08 -0.02
C CYS A 90 -15.42 3.58 -0.02
N VAL A 91 -14.59 4.03 0.92
CA VAL A 91 -14.07 5.40 1.02
C VAL A 91 -12.56 5.32 1.18
N THR A 92 -11.85 6.33 0.72
CA THR A 92 -10.41 6.39 0.95
C THR A 92 -10.11 6.60 2.43
N LEU A 93 -8.93 6.24 2.92
CA LEU A 93 -8.53 6.53 4.32
C LEU A 93 -8.60 8.03 4.64
N GLN A 94 -8.26 8.87 3.68
CA GLN A 94 -8.38 10.34 3.78
C GLN A 94 -9.84 10.77 3.93
N GLU A 95 -10.75 10.15 3.17
CA GLU A 95 -12.19 10.37 3.26
C GLU A 95 -12.85 9.66 4.44
N PHE A 96 -12.25 8.64 5.05
CA PHE A 96 -12.78 8.02 6.26
C PHE A 96 -12.53 8.94 7.46
N ASN A 97 -11.40 9.64 7.44
CA ASN A 97 -10.97 10.56 8.48
C ASN A 97 -11.63 11.96 8.30
N ARG A 98 -12.95 12.02 8.09
CA ARG A 98 -13.69 13.26 7.72
C ARG A 98 -13.68 14.32 8.81
N ASP A 99 -13.65 13.91 10.06
CA ASP A 99 -13.57 14.82 11.19
C ASP A 99 -12.11 15.23 11.37
N SER A 100 -11.85 16.53 11.50
CA SER A 100 -10.50 17.13 11.62
C SER A 100 -9.74 16.73 12.90
N ARG A 101 -10.15 15.65 13.57
CA ARG A 101 -9.58 15.10 14.80
C ARG A 101 -8.62 13.94 14.55
N GLY A 102 -8.57 13.37 13.36
CA GLY A 102 -7.75 12.17 13.12
C GLY A 102 -8.36 10.90 13.74
N LEU A 103 -7.76 9.75 13.40
CA LEU A 103 -8.17 8.46 13.93
C LEU A 103 -7.67 8.30 15.37
N THR A 104 -8.49 7.66 16.20
CA THR A 104 -8.04 7.19 17.51
C THR A 104 -6.97 6.12 17.33
N GLU A 105 -6.05 6.02 18.29
CA GLU A 105 -4.98 5.02 18.21
C GLU A 105 -5.48 3.58 18.07
N PRO A 106 -6.55 3.13 18.76
CA PRO A 106 -7.09 1.79 18.55
C PRO A 106 -7.51 1.50 17.10
N ILE A 107 -8.16 2.46 16.42
CA ILE A 107 -8.55 2.31 15.01
C ILE A 107 -7.30 2.32 14.12
N ALA A 108 -6.37 3.23 14.37
CA ALA A 108 -5.11 3.32 13.62
C ALA A 108 -4.27 2.04 13.74
N ARG A 109 -4.25 1.38 14.92
CA ARG A 109 -3.59 0.08 15.12
C ARG A 109 -4.12 -0.97 14.15
N GLY A 110 -5.44 -1.07 13.97
CA GLY A 110 -6.06 -1.99 13.01
C GLY A 110 -5.57 -1.77 11.58
N PHE A 111 -5.56 -0.51 11.11
CA PHE A 111 -5.03 -0.17 9.78
C PHE A 111 -3.52 -0.47 9.65
N MET A 112 -2.74 -0.23 10.70
CA MET A 112 -1.31 -0.55 10.70
C MET A 112 -1.07 -2.07 10.62
N GLN A 113 -1.83 -2.88 11.36
CA GLN A 113 -1.75 -4.34 11.27
C GLN A 113 -2.08 -4.85 9.87
N GLN A 114 -3.13 -4.32 9.24
CA GLN A 114 -3.47 -4.67 7.85
C GLN A 114 -2.34 -4.28 6.89
N SER A 115 -1.81 -3.07 7.02
CA SER A 115 -0.71 -2.58 6.20
C SER A 115 0.53 -3.47 6.33
N ILE A 116 0.94 -3.80 7.56
CA ILE A 116 2.11 -4.65 7.79
C ILE A 116 1.88 -6.08 7.28
N THR A 117 0.67 -6.61 7.42
CA THR A 117 0.29 -7.93 6.88
C THR A 117 0.46 -7.97 5.35
N VAL A 118 -0.03 -6.94 4.66
CA VAL A 118 0.17 -6.77 3.21
C VAL A 118 1.65 -6.74 2.86
N LEU A 119 2.42 -5.90 3.55
CA LEU A 119 3.84 -5.70 3.26
C LEU A 119 4.70 -6.94 3.55
N SER A 120 4.28 -7.75 4.51
CA SER A 120 4.91 -9.03 4.85
C SER A 120 4.56 -10.14 3.87
N THR A 121 3.54 -9.95 3.03
CA THR A 121 3.18 -10.90 1.96
C THR A 121 4.28 -10.89 0.88
N ARG A 122 4.73 -12.10 0.48
CA ARG A 122 5.92 -12.35 -0.34
C ARG A 122 6.06 -11.39 -1.53
N GLY A 123 7.30 -10.94 -1.80
CA GLY A 123 7.66 -10.21 -3.02
C GLY A 123 7.74 -8.68 -2.90
N LEU A 124 7.08 -8.08 -1.91
CA LEU A 124 7.13 -6.63 -1.69
C LEU A 124 8.40 -6.19 -0.96
N LEU A 125 8.88 -6.98 0.00
CA LEU A 125 10.07 -6.71 0.82
C LEU A 125 11.35 -6.44 0.01
N GLN A 126 11.46 -7.03 -1.19
CA GLN A 126 12.64 -6.89 -2.05
C GLN A 126 12.58 -5.66 -2.95
N THR A 127 11.43 -4.98 -3.04
CA THR A 127 11.32 -3.79 -3.87
C THR A 127 11.76 -2.55 -3.08
N PRO A 128 12.62 -1.69 -3.65
CA PRO A 128 13.19 -0.55 -2.94
C PRO A 128 12.15 0.48 -2.45
N ILE A 129 10.94 0.45 -3.01
CA ILE A 129 9.84 1.33 -2.61
C ILE A 129 9.15 0.86 -1.31
N LEU A 130 9.20 -0.44 -1.03
CA LEU A 130 8.51 -1.10 0.08
C LEU A 130 9.44 -1.45 1.26
N ARG A 131 10.75 -1.21 1.13
CA ARG A 131 11.73 -1.30 2.23
C ARG A 131 11.53 -0.27 3.36
N ARG A 132 10.58 0.65 3.26
CA ARG A 132 10.55 1.83 4.13
C ARG A 132 9.52 1.67 5.24
N ALA A 133 9.97 1.21 6.42
CA ALA A 133 9.29 1.49 7.70
C ALA A 133 8.87 2.98 7.78
N SER A 134 9.61 3.88 7.14
CA SER A 134 9.30 5.30 7.03
C SER A 134 7.94 5.57 6.37
N ALA A 135 7.50 4.79 5.38
CA ALA A 135 6.17 4.97 4.79
C ALA A 135 5.06 4.59 5.78
N LEU A 136 5.27 3.55 6.59
CA LEU A 136 4.37 3.18 7.68
C LEU A 136 4.33 4.27 8.75
N GLY A 137 5.49 4.84 9.12
CA GLY A 137 5.57 5.97 10.07
C GLY A 137 4.84 7.22 9.58
N ILE A 138 5.02 7.60 8.32
CA ILE A 138 4.29 8.72 7.70
C ILE A 138 2.79 8.43 7.69
N THR A 139 2.38 7.22 7.31
CA THR A 139 0.97 6.81 7.26
C THR A 139 0.34 6.85 8.64
N LEU A 140 1.02 6.31 9.66
CA LEU A 140 0.58 6.35 11.05
C LEU A 140 0.42 7.78 11.54
N TYR A 141 1.42 8.64 11.30
CA TYR A 141 1.34 10.06 11.66
C TYR A 141 0.14 10.74 11.00
N MET A 142 -0.08 10.53 9.69
CA MET A 142 -1.21 11.12 8.98
C MET A 142 -2.55 10.60 9.48
N MET A 143 -2.66 9.33 9.89
CA MET A 143 -3.88 8.79 10.49
C MET A 143 -4.23 9.52 11.79
N VAL A 144 -3.27 9.71 12.69
CA VAL A 144 -3.53 10.30 14.01
C VAL A 144 -3.51 11.83 14.03
N ASN A 145 -2.77 12.50 13.14
CA ASN A 145 -2.63 13.97 13.10
C ASN A 145 -3.34 14.66 11.92
N MET A 146 -3.79 13.93 10.89
CA MET A 146 -4.49 14.48 9.72
C MET A 146 -3.72 15.49 8.87
N ARG A 147 -2.40 15.46 8.97
CA ARG A 147 -1.50 16.36 8.24
C ARG A 147 -0.16 15.66 8.00
N PRO A 148 0.62 16.11 7.00
CA PRO A 148 1.93 15.53 6.78
C PRO A 148 2.85 15.79 7.99
N PRO A 149 3.76 14.85 8.33
CA PRO A 149 4.72 15.02 9.43
C PRO A 149 5.74 16.14 9.16
N PHE A 150 5.97 16.47 7.89
CA PHE A 150 6.98 17.42 7.46
C PHE A 150 6.39 18.42 6.46
N SER A 151 6.72 19.69 6.63
CA SER A 151 6.33 20.79 5.74
C SER A 151 7.52 21.31 4.90
N SER A 152 8.74 20.91 5.23
CA SER A 152 9.96 21.33 4.56
C SER A 152 10.92 20.16 4.29
N VAL A 153 11.79 20.31 3.28
CA VAL A 153 12.84 19.32 2.99
C VAL A 153 13.80 19.16 4.18
N ARG A 154 14.06 20.24 4.92
CA ARG A 154 14.90 20.20 6.12
C ARG A 154 14.32 19.28 7.20
N GLU A 155 13.02 19.40 7.46
CA GLU A 155 12.31 18.52 8.39
C GLU A 155 12.36 17.06 7.94
N ILE A 156 12.20 16.78 6.64
CA ILE A 156 12.33 15.44 6.07
C ILE A 156 13.72 14.87 6.32
N LEU A 157 14.78 15.65 6.03
CA LEU A 157 16.17 15.21 6.19
C LEU A 157 16.56 14.98 7.66
N GLN A 158 15.95 15.72 8.58
CA GLN A 158 16.20 15.62 10.01
C GLN A 158 15.24 14.66 10.73
N ALA A 159 14.24 14.12 10.02
CA ALA A 159 13.13 13.35 10.58
C ALA A 159 12.49 14.00 11.83
N CYS A 160 12.44 15.33 11.85
CA CYS A 160 11.95 16.11 13.00
C CYS A 160 10.46 16.45 12.83
N ILE A 161 9.64 16.01 13.79
CA ILE A 161 8.22 16.31 13.83
C ILE A 161 7.95 17.29 14.97
N TYR A 162 7.50 18.50 14.63
CA TYR A 162 7.34 19.57 15.62
C TYR A 162 5.95 19.69 16.23
N ILE A 163 4.96 19.06 15.62
CA ILE A 163 3.57 19.30 15.99
C ILE A 163 2.88 17.96 16.16
N TRP A 164 2.20 17.82 17.29
CA TRP A 164 1.48 16.64 17.72
C TRP A 164 0.15 17.07 18.30
N LYS A 165 -0.88 16.24 18.14
CA LYS A 165 -2.08 16.38 18.95
C LYS A 165 -1.81 15.95 20.40
N ALA A 166 -2.48 16.61 21.34
CA ALA A 166 -2.27 16.41 22.78
C ALA A 166 -2.74 15.03 23.29
N ASP A 167 -3.61 14.35 22.54
CA ASP A 167 -4.19 13.05 22.89
C ASP A 167 -3.38 11.85 22.38
N ILE A 168 -2.23 12.09 21.75
CA ILE A 168 -1.37 11.02 21.22
C ILE A 168 -0.45 10.51 22.33
N SER A 169 -0.45 9.20 22.52
CA SER A 169 0.36 8.49 23.49
C SER A 169 1.85 8.57 23.15
N MET A 170 2.69 8.56 24.18
CA MET A 170 4.14 8.49 24.02
C MET A 170 4.58 7.21 23.29
N ALA A 171 3.82 6.12 23.41
CA ALA A 171 4.08 4.89 22.68
C ALA A 171 3.86 5.05 21.17
N CYS A 172 2.83 5.78 20.75
CA CYS A 172 2.59 6.07 19.35
C CYS A 172 3.69 6.98 18.77
N CYS A 173 4.02 8.05 19.49
CA CYS A 173 5.11 8.97 19.11
C CYS A 173 6.42 8.22 18.90
N ASP A 174 6.80 7.36 19.85
CA ASP A 174 8.02 6.55 19.80
C ASP A 174 8.06 5.63 18.58
N LEU A 175 6.95 4.94 18.27
CA LEU A 175 6.87 4.09 17.07
C LEU A 175 7.06 4.89 15.78
N ILE A 176 6.42 6.06 15.69
CA ILE A 176 6.52 6.94 14.53
C ILE A 176 7.97 7.41 14.35
N TYR A 177 8.63 7.86 15.42
CA TYR A 177 10.04 8.26 15.35
C TYR A 177 10.96 7.11 14.94
N GLN A 178 10.77 5.93 15.51
CA GLN A 178 11.54 4.73 15.14
C GLN A 178 11.33 4.34 13.67
N CYS A 179 10.12 4.49 13.14
CA CYS A 179 9.84 4.25 11.72
C CYS A 179 10.50 5.29 10.80
N LEU A 180 10.62 6.55 11.26
CA LEU A 180 11.16 7.67 10.49
C LEU A 180 12.68 7.83 10.62
N ASP A 181 13.32 7.10 11.54
CA ASP A 181 14.77 7.10 11.68
C ASP A 181 15.43 6.67 10.36
N CYS A 182 16.23 7.58 9.79
CA CYS A 182 16.92 7.38 8.52
C CYS A 182 18.18 6.51 8.67
N SER A 183 18.52 6.09 9.89
CA SER A 183 19.68 5.24 10.16
C SER A 183 19.48 3.83 9.59
N PRO A 184 20.34 3.36 8.67
CA PRO A 184 20.25 2.01 8.12
C PRO A 184 20.51 0.93 9.19
N VAL A 185 21.17 1.28 10.30
CA VAL A 185 21.49 0.35 11.40
C VAL A 185 20.29 0.17 12.35
N LYS A 186 19.43 1.19 12.48
CA LYS A 186 18.25 1.17 13.36
C LYS A 186 16.94 0.94 12.60
N GLN A 187 17.04 0.59 11.32
CA GLN A 187 15.87 0.39 10.48
C GLN A 187 15.00 -0.75 11.04
N LEU A 188 13.81 -0.40 11.55
CA LEU A 188 12.88 -1.39 12.08
C LEU A 188 12.41 -2.36 10.99
N THR A 189 12.42 -3.64 11.33
CA THR A 189 11.74 -4.69 10.56
C THR A 189 10.24 -4.70 10.88
N PHE A 190 9.42 -5.25 9.98
CA PHE A 190 7.97 -5.37 10.22
C PHE A 190 7.63 -6.18 11.47
N THR A 191 8.42 -7.22 11.77
CA THR A 191 8.28 -8.01 13.00
C THR A 191 8.53 -7.15 14.24
N GLN A 192 9.58 -6.33 14.22
CA GLN A 192 9.88 -5.41 15.32
C GLN A 192 8.81 -4.32 15.49
N ILE A 193 8.22 -3.83 14.39
CA ILE A 193 7.10 -2.88 14.44
C ILE A 193 5.90 -3.52 15.14
N LEU A 194 5.51 -4.75 14.77
CA LEU A 194 4.37 -5.44 15.38
C LEU A 194 4.59 -5.79 16.85
N GLN A 195 5.84 -5.97 17.29
CA GLN A 195 6.21 -6.23 18.68
C GLN A 195 6.38 -4.93 19.51
N HIS A 196 6.13 -3.76 18.91
CA HIS A 196 6.28 -2.50 19.62
C HIS A 196 5.17 -2.34 20.67
N LYS A 197 5.51 -1.81 21.85
CA LYS A 197 4.60 -1.53 22.99
C LYS A 197 3.31 -0.78 22.62
N TRP A 198 3.31 -0.05 21.51
CA TRP A 198 2.13 0.64 20.98
C TRP A 198 1.00 -0.32 20.56
N PHE A 199 1.34 -1.52 20.08
CA PHE A 199 0.35 -2.56 19.75
C PHE A 199 -0.17 -3.31 20.99
N GLU A 200 0.55 -3.24 22.11
CA GLU A 200 0.19 -3.86 23.38
C GLU A 200 -0.52 -2.89 24.34
N SER A 201 -0.59 -1.60 23.99
CA SER A 201 -1.18 -0.57 24.84
C SER A 201 -2.69 -0.80 25.00
N PRO A 202 -3.20 -0.90 26.24
CA PRO A 202 -4.64 -1.05 26.48
C PRO A 202 -5.41 0.17 25.96
N GLU A 203 -6.70 -0.03 25.67
CA GLU A 203 -7.63 1.01 25.20
C GLU A 203 -7.80 2.16 26.20
#